data_AF-A0A2V6H2W0-F1
#
_entry.id   AF-A0A2V6H2W0-F1
#
_cell.length_a   1.000
_cell.length_b   1.000
_cell.length_c   1.000
_cell.angle_alpha   90.00
_cell.angle_beta   90.00
_cell.angle_gamma   90.00
#
_symmetry.space_group_name_H-M   'P 1'
#
loop_
_entity.id
_entity.type
_entity.pdbx_description
1 polymer ?
#
loop_
_entity_poly.entity_id
_entity_poly.type
_entity_poly.pdbx_seq_one_letter_code
_entity_poly.pdbx_strand_id
1 'polypeptide(L)'
;MVLVQTIPDGVTASKIEADPRILEAAQSIGIILEGLGYAVFARMVPLNVVDELMGGTVRVAWRKLQRYVEYERERAGSQKTWEWFQWLAEQLDRHSRARTSLTVGAHDAYRDWRP
;
A
#
# COMPACT_ATOMS: atom_id res chain seq x y z
N MET A 1 9.47 -0.78 -6.11
CA MET A 1 9.15 -1.26 -4.74
C MET A 1 10.27 -0.95 -3.72
N VAL A 2 11.52 -1.38 -3.95
CA VAL A 2 12.65 -1.13 -3.00
C VAL A 2 12.88 0.36 -2.75
N LEU A 3 12.78 1.22 -3.77
CA LEU A 3 12.99 2.67 -3.61
C LEU A 3 11.92 3.36 -2.75
N VAL A 4 10.68 2.87 -2.72
CA VAL A 4 9.63 3.46 -1.87
C VAL A 4 9.91 3.16 -0.38
N GLN A 5 10.51 2.00 -0.09
CA GLN A 5 10.94 1.64 1.26
C GLN A 5 12.03 2.57 1.80
N THR A 6 12.87 3.13 0.91
CA THR A 6 13.97 4.03 1.30
C THR A 6 13.52 5.47 1.55
N ILE A 7 12.29 5.84 1.20
CA ILE A 7 11.74 7.18 1.49
C ILE A 7 11.63 7.30 3.02
N PRO A 8 12.16 8.36 3.66
CA PRO A 8 11.89 8.59 5.08
C PRO A 8 10.41 8.78 5.39
N ASP A 9 9.96 8.45 6.60
CA ASP A 9 8.57 8.74 6.99
C ASP A 9 8.37 10.28 7.02
N GLY A 10 7.20 10.74 6.56
CA GLY A 10 6.83 12.16 6.61
C GLY A 10 7.54 13.08 5.60
N VAL A 11 8.19 12.51 4.58
CA VAL A 11 8.79 13.29 3.48
C VAL A 11 7.73 14.17 2.78
N THR A 12 8.14 15.37 2.37
CA THR A 12 7.27 16.31 1.64
C THR A 12 7.11 15.88 0.19
N ALA A 13 5.97 16.20 -0.43
CA ALA A 13 5.72 15.92 -1.84
C ALA A 13 6.81 16.48 -2.76
N SER A 14 7.27 17.71 -2.49
CA SER A 14 8.37 18.35 -3.25
C SER A 14 9.66 17.55 -3.27
N LYS A 15 10.00 16.84 -2.19
CA LYS A 15 11.20 15.98 -2.13
C LYS A 15 11.03 14.68 -2.89
N ILE A 16 9.79 14.16 -2.98
CA ILE A 16 9.45 13.01 -3.81
C ILE A 16 9.53 13.40 -5.29
N GLU A 17 8.96 14.55 -5.66
CA GLU A 17 8.99 15.08 -7.03
C GLU A 17 10.41 15.44 -7.50
N ALA A 18 11.30 15.85 -6.58
CA ALA A 18 12.66 16.27 -6.90
C ALA A 18 13.60 15.13 -7.33
N ASP A 19 13.34 13.87 -6.97
CA ASP A 19 14.08 12.70 -7.49
C ASP A 19 13.17 11.91 -8.45
N PRO A 20 13.41 11.97 -9.76
CA PRO A 20 12.59 11.30 -10.77
C PRO A 20 12.41 9.80 -10.52
N ARG A 21 13.42 9.13 -9.96
CA ARG A 21 13.35 7.68 -9.68
C ARG A 21 12.45 7.38 -8.50
N ILE A 22 12.45 8.25 -7.48
CA ILE A 22 11.54 8.15 -6.34
C ILE A 22 10.12 8.42 -6.81
N LEU A 23 9.91 9.47 -7.62
CA LEU A 23 8.60 9.79 -8.19
C LEU A 23 8.05 8.63 -9.04
N GLU A 24 8.84 8.10 -9.96
CA GLU A 24 8.46 6.96 -10.80
C GLU A 24 8.12 5.72 -9.95
N ALA A 25 8.92 5.44 -8.92
CA ALA A 25 8.67 4.32 -8.02
C ALA A 25 7.40 4.51 -7.19
N ALA A 26 7.12 5.73 -6.74
CA ALA A 26 5.91 6.09 -6.00
C ALA A 26 4.65 5.97 -6.89
N GLN A 27 4.71 6.48 -8.12
CA GLN A 27 3.63 6.35 -9.09
C GLN A 27 3.39 4.89 -9.46
N SER A 28 4.45 4.14 -9.75
CA SER A 28 4.36 2.74 -10.16
C SER A 28 3.70 1.88 -9.08
N ILE A 29 4.14 2.01 -7.81
CA ILE A 29 3.50 1.26 -6.73
C ILE A 29 2.07 1.78 -6.47
N GLY A 30 1.85 3.09 -6.55
CA GLY A 30 0.53 3.70 -6.42
C GLY A 30 -0.47 3.10 -7.40
N ILE A 31 -0.11 2.98 -8.68
CA ILE A 31 -0.98 2.42 -9.73
C ILE A 31 -1.33 0.96 -9.45
N ILE A 32 -0.34 0.17 -9.04
CA ILE A 32 -0.56 -1.25 -8.70
C ILE A 32 -1.54 -1.36 -7.53
N LEU A 33 -1.33 -0.58 -6.48
CA LEU A 33 -2.17 -0.62 -5.28
C LEU A 33 -3.56 -0.01 -5.50
N GLU A 34 -3.68 1.00 -6.36
CA GLU A 34 -4.94 1.58 -6.81
C GLU A 34 -5.79 0.51 -7.52
N GLY A 35 -5.19 -0.19 -8.49
CA GLY A 35 -5.85 -1.28 -9.21
C GLY A 35 -6.26 -2.43 -8.30
N LEU A 36 -5.38 -2.83 -7.36
CA LEU A 36 -5.71 -3.85 -6.36
C LEU A 36 -6.83 -3.41 -5.42
N GLY A 37 -6.85 -2.15 -4.99
CA GLY A 37 -7.92 -1.61 -4.15
C GLY A 37 -9.27 -1.71 -4.83
N TYR A 38 -9.34 -1.32 -6.11
CA TYR A 38 -10.56 -1.48 -6.89
C TYR A 38 -10.94 -2.95 -7.10
N ALA A 39 -9.97 -3.83 -7.41
CA ALA A 39 -10.23 -5.25 -7.60
C ALA A 39 -10.81 -5.92 -6.34
N VAL A 40 -10.36 -5.50 -5.15
CA VAL A 40 -10.93 -5.95 -3.88
C VAL A 40 -12.36 -5.42 -3.70
N PHE A 41 -12.57 -4.12 -3.92
CA PHE A 41 -13.90 -3.52 -3.85
C PHE A 41 -14.91 -4.21 -4.79
N ALA A 42 -14.49 -4.49 -6.02
CA ALA A 42 -15.25 -5.19 -7.04
C ALA A 42 -15.41 -6.71 -6.79
N ARG A 43 -14.88 -7.22 -5.67
CA ARG A 43 -14.89 -8.64 -5.27
C ARG A 43 -14.22 -9.58 -6.27
N MET A 44 -13.31 -9.05 -7.08
CA MET A 44 -12.47 -9.86 -7.98
C MET A 44 -11.35 -10.56 -7.21
N VAL A 45 -10.82 -9.90 -6.17
CA VAL A 45 -9.77 -10.45 -5.30
C VAL A 45 -10.23 -10.36 -3.84
N PRO A 46 -10.23 -11.46 -3.08
CA PRO A 46 -10.53 -11.41 -1.65
C PRO A 46 -9.52 -10.56 -0.86
N LEU A 47 -9.99 -9.72 0.07
CA LEU A 47 -9.13 -8.84 0.89
C LEU A 47 -8.05 -9.63 1.65
N ASN A 48 -8.38 -10.81 2.18
CA ASN A 48 -7.42 -11.64 2.93
C ASN A 48 -6.27 -12.15 2.04
N VAL A 49 -6.52 -12.43 0.76
CA VAL A 49 -5.47 -12.82 -0.19
C VAL A 49 -4.50 -11.66 -0.39
N VAL A 50 -5.01 -10.43 -0.51
CA VAL A 50 -4.16 -9.23 -0.63
C VAL A 50 -3.37 -8.99 0.66
N ASP A 51 -3.99 -9.16 1.83
CA ASP A 51 -3.32 -8.97 3.12
C ASP A 51 -2.15 -9.95 3.32
N GLU A 52 -2.36 -11.23 3.02
CA GLU A 52 -1.32 -12.26 3.13
C GLU A 52 -0.21 -12.11 2.08
N LEU A 53 -0.54 -11.66 0.86
CA LEU A 53 0.43 -11.52 -0.23
C LEU A 53 1.21 -10.19 -0.19
N MET A 54 0.52 -9.08 0.08
CA MET A 54 1.04 -7.71 -0.08
C MET A 54 0.67 -6.77 1.07
N GLY A 55 0.05 -7.25 2.15
CA GLY A 55 -0.46 -6.39 3.23
C GLY A 55 0.63 -5.55 3.90
N GLY A 56 1.83 -6.09 4.06
CA GLY A 56 2.99 -5.33 4.54
C GLY A 56 3.42 -4.23 3.55
N THR A 57 3.47 -4.54 2.26
CA THR A 57 3.81 -3.58 1.20
C THR A 57 2.81 -2.44 1.13
N VAL A 58 1.51 -2.74 1.20
CA VAL A 58 0.45 -1.72 1.15
C VAL A 58 0.58 -0.75 2.33
N ARG A 59 0.73 -1.27 3.55
CA ARG A 59 0.85 -0.44 4.76
C ARG A 59 2.11 0.43 4.74
N VAL A 60 3.24 -0.13 4.31
CA VAL A 60 4.46 0.68 4.19
C VAL A 60 4.31 1.74 3.11
N ALA A 61 3.83 1.38 1.92
CA ALA A 61 3.62 2.34 0.85
C ALA A 61 2.69 3.47 1.30
N TRP A 62 1.59 3.14 1.99
CA TRP A 62 0.64 4.14 2.50
C TRP A 62 1.31 5.07 3.52
N ARG A 63 2.01 4.52 4.51
CA ARG A 63 2.74 5.32 5.51
C ARG A 63 3.71 6.31 4.88
N LYS A 64 4.40 5.89 3.81
CA LYS A 64 5.39 6.70 3.08
C LYS A 64 4.76 7.75 2.15
N LEU A 65 3.65 7.40 1.50
CA LEU A 65 3.09 8.18 0.38
C LEU A 65 1.83 8.97 0.72
N GLN A 66 1.19 8.76 1.88
CA GLN A 66 -0.05 9.44 2.26
C GLN A 66 0.02 10.98 2.09
N ARG A 67 1.13 11.62 2.50
CA ARG A 67 1.32 13.08 2.34
C ARG A 67 1.45 13.50 0.88
N TYR A 68 2.06 12.66 0.04
CA TYR A 68 2.15 12.92 -1.39
C TYR A 68 0.77 12.79 -2.06
N VAL A 69 0.00 11.77 -1.65
CA VAL A 69 -1.39 11.59 -2.11
C VAL A 69 -2.27 12.78 -1.75
N GLU A 70 -2.21 13.23 -0.49
CA GLU A 70 -2.94 14.42 0.00
C GLU A 70 -2.57 15.66 -0.82
N TYR A 71 -1.27 15.91 -1.02
CA TYR A 71 -0.78 17.01 -1.85
C TYR A 71 -1.28 16.93 -3.30
N GLU A 72 -1.23 15.76 -3.95
CA GLU A 72 -1.71 15.61 -5.32
C GLU A 72 -3.22 15.90 -5.44
N ARG A 73 -4.01 15.51 -4.43
CA ARG A 73 -5.45 15.79 -4.40
C ARG A 73 -5.75 17.26 -4.20
N GLU A 74 -5.01 17.93 -3.31
CA GLU A 74 -5.10 19.38 -3.13
C GLU A 74 -4.73 20.12 -4.42
N ARG A 75 -3.61 19.74 -5.05
CA ARG A 75 -3.14 20.33 -6.31
C ARG A 75 -4.12 20.12 -7.46
N ALA A 76 -4.71 18.93 -7.57
CA ALA A 76 -5.65 18.60 -8.64
C ALA A 76 -7.09 19.05 -8.35
N GLY A 77 -7.40 19.46 -7.13
CA GLY A 77 -8.78 19.77 -6.70
C GLY A 77 -9.73 18.56 -6.78
N SER A 78 -9.21 17.34 -6.62
CA SER A 78 -9.97 16.09 -6.81
C SER A 78 -9.61 15.05 -5.75
N GLN A 79 -10.63 14.47 -5.11
CA GLN A 79 -10.43 13.38 -4.15
C GLN A 79 -10.19 12.02 -4.81
N LYS A 80 -10.39 11.90 -6.13
CA LYS A 80 -10.28 10.62 -6.84
C LYS A 80 -8.86 10.11 -6.98
N THR A 81 -7.87 11.01 -6.97
CA THR A 81 -6.48 10.62 -7.19
C THR A 81 -6.03 9.71 -6.06
N TRP A 82 -5.65 8.47 -6.36
CA TRP A 82 -5.22 7.45 -5.40
C TRP A 82 -6.27 7.05 -4.35
N GLU A 83 -7.57 7.17 -4.68
CA GLU A 83 -8.65 6.89 -3.73
C GLU A 83 -8.70 5.41 -3.33
N TRP A 84 -8.47 4.50 -4.28
CA TRP A 84 -8.54 3.06 -4.01
C TRP A 84 -7.31 2.54 -3.29
N PHE A 85 -6.15 3.13 -3.53
CA PHE A 85 -4.93 2.83 -2.78
C PHE A 85 -5.12 3.18 -1.30
N GLN A 86 -5.61 4.38 -1.00
CA GLN A 86 -5.94 4.75 0.39
C GLN A 86 -6.99 3.80 0.97
N TRP A 87 -8.09 3.59 0.25
CA TRP A 87 -9.18 2.75 0.70
C TRP A 87 -8.69 1.33 1.05
N LEU A 88 -7.84 0.75 0.20
CA LEU A 88 -7.24 -0.56 0.43
C LEU A 88 -6.40 -0.59 1.71
N ALA A 89 -5.53 0.40 1.91
CA ALA A 89 -4.72 0.50 3.13
C ALA A 89 -5.60 0.55 4.38
N GLU A 90 -6.66 1.36 4.35
CA GLU A 90 -7.62 1.45 5.46
C GLU A 90 -8.39 0.15 5.69
N GLN A 91 -8.80 -0.56 4.63
CA GLN A 91 -9.49 -1.86 4.77
C GLN A 91 -8.57 -2.90 5.41
N LEU A 92 -7.31 -2.94 5.00
CA LEU A 92 -6.33 -3.84 5.58
C LEU A 92 -6.10 -3.52 7.07
N ASP A 93 -6.01 -2.26 7.46
CA ASP A 93 -5.86 -1.89 8.88
C ASP A 93 -7.10 -2.21 9.72
N ARG A 94 -8.31 -2.07 9.15
CA ARG A 94 -9.57 -2.37 9.86
C ARG A 94 -9.89 -3.86 9.96
N HIS A 95 -9.52 -4.64 8.95
CA HIS A 95 -10.05 -5.99 8.75
C HIS A 95 -9.01 -7.10 8.65
N SER A 96 -7.73 -6.80 8.84
CA SER A 96 -6.69 -7.84 8.84
C SER A 96 -7.00 -8.93 9.86
N ARG A 97 -6.93 -10.17 9.39
CA ARG A 97 -7.04 -11.40 10.21
C ARG A 97 -5.89 -12.36 9.89
N ALA A 98 -4.77 -11.82 9.40
CA ALA A 98 -3.61 -12.62 9.04
C ALA A 98 -3.11 -13.42 10.25
N ARG A 99 -2.73 -14.68 10.02
CA ARG A 99 -2.10 -15.51 11.07
C ARG A 99 -0.64 -15.12 11.31
N THR A 100 -0.04 -14.39 10.39
CA THR A 100 1.30 -13.83 10.50
C THR A 100 1.25 -12.40 11.03
N SER A 101 2.35 -11.96 11.63
CA SER A 101 2.51 -10.62 12.20
C SER A 101 3.99 -10.23 12.23
N LEU A 102 4.30 -9.07 12.82
CA LEU A 102 5.69 -8.67 13.09
C LEU A 102 6.43 -9.64 14.03
N THR A 103 5.70 -10.42 14.82
CA THR A 103 6.27 -11.35 15.82
C THR A 103 6.06 -12.81 15.45
N VAL A 104 5.20 -13.13 14.48
CA VAL A 104 4.90 -14.50 14.07
C VAL A 104 5.06 -14.63 12.55
N GLY A 105 6.09 -15.37 12.13
CA GLY A 105 6.35 -15.64 10.72
C GLY A 105 5.48 -16.76 10.16
N ALA A 106 5.39 -16.85 8.83
CA ALA A 106 4.63 -17.92 8.15
C ALA A 106 5.17 -19.32 8.48
N HIS A 107 6.49 -19.46 8.66
CA HIS A 107 7.14 -20.73 9.03
C HIS A 107 6.65 -21.28 10.38
N ASP A 108 6.23 -20.40 11.29
CA ASP A 108 5.62 -20.79 12.57
C ASP A 108 4.10 -20.92 12.45
N ALA A 109 3.42 -19.90 11.90
CA ALA A 109 1.96 -19.84 11.82
C ALA A 109 1.34 -20.99 11.01
N TYR A 110 2.07 -21.51 10.03
CA TYR A 110 1.64 -22.56 9.12
C TYR A 110 2.58 -23.78 9.16
N ARG A 111 3.29 -23.99 10.27
CA ARG A 111 4.25 -25.12 10.43
C ARG A 111 3.68 -26.50 10.14
N ASP A 112 2.37 -26.67 10.30
CA ASP A 112 1.66 -27.94 10.12
C ASP A 112 0.87 -28.03 8.79
N TRP A 113 1.06 -27.08 7.87
CA TRP A 113 0.38 -27.09 6.57
C TRP A 113 0.78 -28.29 5.71
N ARG A 114 -0.19 -28.85 4.99
CA ARG A 114 0.00 -29.97 4.06
C ARG A 114 -0.60 -29.62 2.68
N PRO A 115 0.05 -30.01 1.57
CA PRO A 115 -0.45 -29.77 0.20
C PRO A 115 -1.80 -30.43 -0.10
#